data_AF-A0A963FWC4-F1
#
_entry.id   AF-A0A963FWC4-F1
#
_cell.length_a   1.000
_cell.length_b   1.000
_cell.length_c   1.000
_cell.angle_alpha   90.00
_cell.angle_beta   90.00
_cell.angle_gamma   90.00
#
_symmetry.space_group_name_H-M   'P 1'
#
loop_
_entity.id
_entity.type
_entity.pdbx_description
1 polymer ?
#
loop_
_entity_poly.entity_id
_entity_poly.type
_entity_poly.pdbx_seq_one_letter_code
_entity_poly.pdbx_strand_id
1 'polypeptide(L)'
;MRSRRVRALAIFTCLLSILVVTVSAYLRLSGAGLGCADWPDCYGRILEGVPHAPWEGARLVHRIVATLALLAGILLVWRCWRPQPLQPAARYATLLLALMLFLSVVGVWSSDPRMALVNFINLIGGLGLVTFSWRVAISAEPSRLVVRGAGGWICRVALAILTLTVLIGGLIGARYAASACGTLPDCQGTWWPTMQGGSALHPFVVLSGPAGPGEAGGVALHLLHRYAAALAAVLLFVVALRLHAVPRARKAALVVLALLVLEGLLGVLMVASGFSIWLAVAHNVGAALLLAAAASLMHSVRK
;
A
#
# COMPACT_ATOMS: atom_id res chain seq x y z
N MET A 1 11.30 29.41 7.80
CA MET A 1 10.55 29.36 6.51
C MET A 1 10.89 28.14 5.65
N ARG A 2 12.17 27.73 5.53
CA ARG A 2 12.59 26.58 4.71
C ARG A 2 11.87 25.26 5.03
N SER A 3 11.77 24.85 6.31
CA SER A 3 11.12 23.58 6.66
C SER A 3 9.62 23.57 6.36
N ARG A 4 8.93 24.72 6.50
CA ARG A 4 7.52 24.86 6.07
C ARG A 4 7.35 24.64 4.57
N ARG A 5 8.26 25.19 3.74
CA ARG A 5 8.24 24.99 2.28
C ARG A 5 8.54 23.52 1.91
N VAL A 6 9.54 22.90 2.57
CA VAL A 6 9.85 21.47 2.38
C VAL A 6 8.65 20.60 2.76
N ARG A 7 8.00 20.88 3.89
CA ARG A 7 6.80 20.16 4.32
C ARG A 7 5.66 20.31 3.31
N ALA A 8 5.39 21.52 2.83
CA ALA A 8 4.34 21.76 1.83
C ALA A 8 4.63 20.99 0.53
N LEU A 9 5.88 21.03 0.05
CA LEU A 9 6.30 20.28 -1.13
C LEU A 9 6.19 18.75 -0.90
N ALA A 10 6.58 18.26 0.27
CA ALA A 10 6.48 16.84 0.61
C ALA A 10 5.02 16.36 0.69
N ILE A 11 4.11 17.18 1.23
CA ILE A 11 2.67 16.89 1.22
C ILE A 11 2.16 16.86 -0.22
N PHE A 12 2.54 17.83 -1.05
CA PHE A 12 2.19 17.85 -2.47
C PHE A 12 2.70 16.60 -3.20
N THR A 13 3.96 16.21 -3.00
CA THR A 13 4.53 14.96 -3.54
C THR A 13 3.79 13.72 -3.01
N CYS A 14 3.33 13.74 -1.75
CA CYS A 14 2.54 12.66 -1.17
C CYS A 14 1.17 12.53 -1.83
N LEU A 15 0.48 13.66 -2.09
CA LEU A 15 -0.79 13.67 -2.84
C LEU A 15 -0.61 13.15 -4.26
N LEU A 16 0.45 13.56 -4.95
CA LEU A 16 0.79 13.00 -6.26
C LEU A 16 1.10 11.50 -6.16
N SER A 17 1.82 11.06 -5.13
CA SER A 17 2.13 9.63 -4.92
C SER A 17 0.87 8.80 -4.67
N ILE A 18 -0.10 9.32 -3.91
CA ILE A 18 -1.41 8.69 -3.73
C ILE A 18 -2.10 8.56 -5.08
N LEU A 19 -2.11 9.61 -5.90
CA LEU A 19 -2.72 9.56 -7.23
C LEU A 19 -2.00 8.57 -8.17
N VAL A 20 -0.67 8.50 -8.13
CA VAL A 20 0.11 7.47 -8.85
C VAL A 20 -0.32 6.07 -8.41
N VAL A 21 -0.41 5.81 -7.10
CA VAL A 21 -0.83 4.51 -6.56
C VAL A 21 -2.25 4.17 -6.98
N THR A 22 -3.19 5.11 -6.90
CA THR A 22 -4.59 4.91 -7.32
C THR A 22 -4.68 4.52 -8.77
N VAL A 23 -4.07 5.31 -9.67
CA VAL A 23 -4.14 5.05 -11.11
C VAL A 23 -3.35 3.80 -11.50
N SER A 24 -2.20 3.55 -10.85
CA SER A 24 -1.41 2.33 -11.05
C SER A 24 -2.18 1.08 -10.61
N ALA A 25 -2.86 1.12 -9.46
CA ALA A 25 -3.70 0.02 -8.99
C ALA A 25 -4.85 -0.25 -9.96
N TYR A 26 -5.52 0.80 -10.44
CA TYR A 26 -6.55 0.68 -11.48
C TYR A 26 -5.97 0.02 -12.74
N LEU A 27 -4.92 0.60 -13.33
CA LEU A 27 -4.30 0.11 -14.56
C LEU A 27 -3.90 -1.38 -14.48
N ARG A 28 -3.31 -1.79 -13.36
CA ARG A 28 -2.92 -3.20 -13.14
C ARG A 28 -4.15 -4.11 -13.07
N LEU A 29 -5.12 -3.76 -12.22
CA LEU A 29 -6.30 -4.60 -12.00
C LEU A 29 -7.17 -4.69 -13.26
N SER A 30 -7.44 -3.56 -13.91
CA SER A 30 -8.18 -3.54 -15.19
C SER A 30 -7.37 -4.18 -16.32
N GLY A 31 -6.04 -4.02 -16.32
CA GLY A 31 -5.17 -4.63 -17.33
C GLY A 31 -5.13 -6.16 -17.24
N ALA A 32 -5.39 -6.72 -16.06
CA ALA A 32 -5.62 -8.15 -15.89
C ALA A 32 -7.05 -8.58 -16.28
N GLY A 33 -7.99 -7.64 -16.42
CA GLY A 33 -9.41 -7.92 -16.66
C GLY A 33 -10.27 -7.95 -15.40
N LEU A 34 -9.75 -7.57 -14.22
CA LEU A 34 -10.55 -7.51 -12.99
C LEU A 34 -11.63 -6.44 -13.14
N GLY A 35 -12.90 -6.86 -13.22
CA GLY A 35 -14.04 -5.99 -13.52
C GLY A 35 -14.75 -6.32 -14.85
N CYS A 36 -14.24 -7.25 -15.65
CA CYS A 36 -15.03 -7.85 -16.74
C CYS A 36 -16.20 -8.65 -16.16
N ALA A 37 -17.34 -8.70 -16.87
CA ALA A 37 -18.48 -9.53 -16.49
C ALA A 37 -18.10 -11.02 -16.43
N ASP A 38 -17.25 -11.48 -17.34
CA ASP A 38 -16.78 -12.86 -17.44
C ASP A 38 -15.46 -13.09 -16.69
N TRP A 39 -15.15 -12.34 -15.63
CA TRP A 39 -13.99 -12.68 -14.81
C TRP A 39 -14.21 -14.06 -14.15
N PRO A 40 -13.28 -15.04 -14.25
CA PRO A 40 -11.86 -14.92 -14.64
C PRO A 40 -11.51 -15.20 -16.12
N ASP A 41 -12.44 -15.65 -16.97
CA ASP A 41 -12.18 -15.99 -18.37
C ASP A 41 -11.61 -14.81 -19.17
N CYS A 42 -11.97 -13.57 -18.79
CA CYS A 42 -11.39 -12.35 -19.35
C CYS A 42 -9.85 -12.34 -19.28
N TYR A 43 -9.27 -12.87 -18.19
CA TYR A 43 -7.82 -12.94 -18.01
C TYR A 43 -7.17 -13.85 -19.05
N GLY A 44 -7.77 -15.03 -19.32
CA GLY A 44 -7.26 -15.99 -20.32
C GLY A 44 -7.23 -15.40 -21.73
N ARG A 45 -8.32 -14.73 -22.14
CA ARG A 45 -8.39 -14.05 -23.44
C ARG A 45 -7.31 -12.96 -23.60
N ILE A 46 -7.03 -12.20 -22.54
CA ILE A 46 -5.94 -11.20 -22.53
C ILE A 46 -4.58 -11.88 -22.74
N LEU A 47 -4.36 -13.05 -22.14
CA LEU A 47 -3.13 -13.81 -22.32
C LEU A 47 -2.97 -14.35 -23.75
N GLU A 48 -4.06 -14.59 -24.46
CA GLU A 48 -4.10 -15.01 -25.87
C GLU A 48 -3.94 -13.83 -26.85
N GLY A 49 -3.83 -12.60 -26.33
CA GLY A 49 -3.62 -11.39 -27.14
C GLY A 49 -4.91 -10.69 -27.56
N VAL A 50 -6.08 -11.10 -27.03
CA VAL A 50 -7.33 -10.36 -27.26
C VAL A 50 -7.21 -8.97 -26.63
N PRO A 51 -7.39 -7.89 -27.41
CA PRO A 51 -7.23 -6.53 -26.88
C PRO A 51 -8.22 -6.26 -25.73
N HIS A 52 -7.68 -6.00 -24.55
CA HIS A 52 -8.43 -5.43 -23.43
C HIS A 52 -7.68 -4.19 -22.94
N ALA A 53 -8.20 -3.03 -23.27
CA ALA A 53 -7.62 -1.77 -22.84
C ALA A 53 -8.43 -1.20 -21.67
N PRO A 54 -7.78 -0.83 -20.55
CA PRO A 54 -8.38 0.07 -19.57
C PRO A 54 -8.83 1.36 -20.25
N TRP A 55 -9.62 2.18 -19.53
CA TRP A 55 -9.94 3.54 -19.98
C TRP A 55 -8.69 4.24 -20.57
N GLU A 56 -8.80 4.69 -21.81
CA GLU A 56 -7.66 5.18 -22.61
C GLU A 56 -6.89 6.31 -21.89
N GLY A 57 -7.61 7.19 -21.18
CA GLY A 57 -7.03 8.30 -20.44
C GLY A 57 -6.20 7.88 -19.21
N ALA A 58 -6.41 6.69 -18.64
CA ALA A 58 -5.74 6.27 -17.42
C ALA A 58 -4.21 6.23 -17.56
N ARG A 59 -3.70 5.75 -18.71
CA ARG A 59 -2.26 5.70 -18.97
C ARG A 59 -1.66 7.10 -19.10
N LEU A 60 -2.37 8.03 -19.75
CA LEU A 60 -1.94 9.40 -19.89
C LEU A 60 -1.92 10.12 -18.53
N VAL A 61 -2.99 9.97 -17.75
CA VAL A 61 -3.08 10.51 -16.38
C VAL A 61 -1.94 9.97 -15.53
N HIS A 62 -1.70 8.66 -15.54
CA HIS A 62 -0.59 8.06 -14.81
C HIS A 62 0.76 8.67 -15.22
N ARG A 63 1.03 8.79 -16.53
CA ARG A 63 2.28 9.38 -17.05
C ARG A 63 2.47 10.81 -16.55
N ILE A 64 1.46 11.67 -16.72
CA ILE A 64 1.52 13.07 -16.29
C ILE A 64 1.79 13.18 -14.79
N VAL A 65 1.01 12.45 -13.98
CA VAL A 65 1.12 12.51 -12.52
C VAL A 65 2.46 11.94 -12.04
N ALA A 66 2.95 10.85 -12.63
CA ALA A 66 4.25 10.26 -12.30
C ALA A 66 5.40 11.21 -12.65
N THR A 67 5.35 11.88 -13.81
CA THR A 67 6.36 12.89 -14.19
C THR A 67 6.35 14.06 -13.21
N LEU A 68 5.17 14.58 -12.86
CA LEU A 68 5.05 15.65 -11.86
C LEU A 68 5.58 15.21 -10.48
N ALA A 69 5.31 13.97 -10.06
CA ALA A 69 5.80 13.41 -8.82
C ALA A 69 7.33 13.31 -8.81
N LEU A 70 7.94 12.87 -9.92
CA LEU A 70 9.38 12.77 -10.08
C LEU A 70 10.05 14.15 -10.02
N LEU A 71 9.53 15.14 -10.74
CA LEU A 71 10.04 16.52 -10.71
C LEU A 71 9.93 17.13 -9.30
N ALA A 72 8.79 16.91 -8.63
CA ALA A 72 8.60 17.33 -7.24
C ALA A 72 9.59 16.62 -6.30
N GLY A 73 9.86 15.33 -6.51
CA GLY A 73 10.84 14.54 -5.76
C GLY A 73 12.28 15.05 -5.92
N ILE A 74 12.69 15.38 -7.15
CA ILE A 74 14.01 15.99 -7.43
C ILE A 74 14.14 17.33 -6.70
N LEU A 75 13.12 18.20 -6.82
CA LEU A 75 13.10 19.49 -6.12
C LEU A 75 13.14 19.30 -4.60
N LEU A 76 12.42 18.30 -4.08
CA LEU A 76 12.36 18.00 -2.65
C LEU A 76 13.73 17.56 -2.12
N VAL A 77 14.44 16.67 -2.83
CA VAL A 77 15.82 16.29 -2.51
C VAL A 77 16.71 17.52 -2.50
N TRP A 78 16.70 18.33 -3.57
CA TRP A 78 17.53 19.52 -3.66
C TRP A 78 17.30 20.48 -2.48
N ARG A 79 16.03 20.77 -2.13
CA ARG A 79 15.67 21.63 -0.99
C ARG A 79 16.06 21.03 0.35
N CYS A 80 16.03 19.71 0.50
CA CYS A 80 16.43 19.05 1.75
C CYS A 80 17.94 19.06 1.95
N TRP A 81 18.74 18.99 0.89
CA TRP A 81 20.20 18.96 0.97
C TRP A 81 20.86 20.34 1.04
N ARG A 82 20.24 21.39 0.47
CA ARG A 82 20.87 22.74 0.38
C ARG A 82 20.19 23.82 1.25
N PRO A 83 20.94 24.71 1.92
CA PRO A 83 22.41 24.78 2.00
C PRO A 83 23.03 23.75 2.94
N GLN A 84 22.33 23.41 4.03
CA GLN A 84 22.71 22.33 4.96
C GLN A 84 21.66 21.22 4.93
N PRO A 85 22.05 19.93 5.05
CA PRO A 85 21.11 18.81 5.04
C PRO A 85 20.12 18.86 6.20
N LEU A 86 18.82 18.86 5.89
CA LEU A 86 17.75 18.77 6.87
C LEU A 86 17.52 17.30 7.24
N GLN A 87 18.33 16.75 8.16
CA GLN A 87 18.15 15.36 8.60
C GLN A 87 17.04 15.22 9.66
N PRO A 88 16.26 14.12 9.64
CA PRO A 88 16.34 12.96 8.74
C PRO A 88 15.56 13.13 7.42
N ALA A 89 14.92 14.28 7.17
CA ALA A 89 14.09 14.52 5.99
C ALA A 89 14.87 14.32 4.67
N ALA A 90 16.13 14.77 4.60
CA ALA A 90 16.99 14.57 3.44
C ALA A 90 17.21 13.09 3.09
N ARG A 91 17.40 12.22 4.09
CA ARG A 91 17.51 10.77 3.87
C ARG A 91 16.25 10.19 3.23
N TYR A 92 15.06 10.52 3.77
CA TYR A 92 13.81 10.00 3.20
C TYR A 92 13.54 10.55 1.81
N ALA A 93 13.89 11.81 1.53
CA ALA A 93 13.77 12.39 0.20
C ALA A 93 14.67 11.66 -0.82
N THR A 94 15.91 11.34 -0.44
CA THR A 94 16.82 10.56 -1.31
C THR A 94 16.29 9.14 -1.56
N LEU A 95 15.79 8.46 -0.53
CA LEU A 95 15.17 7.13 -0.68
C LEU A 95 13.93 7.17 -1.57
N LEU A 96 13.10 8.22 -1.43
CA LEU A 96 11.95 8.44 -2.29
C LEU A 96 12.36 8.59 -3.76
N LEU A 97 13.35 9.43 -4.05
CA LEU A 97 13.82 9.65 -5.43
C LEU A 97 14.44 8.37 -6.01
N ALA A 98 15.27 7.66 -5.24
CA ALA A 98 15.82 6.38 -5.66
C ALA A 98 14.73 5.36 -6.00
N LEU A 99 13.67 5.29 -5.18
CA LEU A 99 12.52 4.42 -5.43
C LEU A 99 11.74 4.83 -6.68
N MET A 100 11.52 6.14 -6.91
CA MET A 100 10.85 6.64 -8.12
C MET A 100 11.61 6.26 -9.40
N LEU A 101 12.94 6.40 -9.39
CA LEU A 101 13.79 6.00 -10.51
C LEU A 101 13.77 4.48 -10.72
N PHE A 102 13.86 3.71 -9.64
CA PHE A 102 13.77 2.25 -9.70
C PHE A 102 12.42 1.79 -10.28
N LEU A 103 11.29 2.35 -9.82
CA LEU A 103 9.97 2.02 -10.33
C LEU A 103 9.77 2.46 -11.79
N SER A 104 10.44 3.51 -12.23
CA SER A 104 10.42 3.93 -13.64
C SER A 104 11.07 2.87 -14.56
N VAL A 105 12.09 2.17 -14.06
CA VAL A 105 12.74 1.05 -14.77
C VAL A 105 11.85 -0.19 -14.71
N VAL A 106 11.37 -0.58 -13.52
CA VAL A 106 10.48 -1.74 -13.34
C VAL A 106 9.19 -1.61 -14.16
N GLY A 107 8.71 -0.37 -14.37
CA GLY A 107 7.53 -0.06 -15.17
C GLY A 107 7.57 -0.59 -16.61
N VAL A 108 8.76 -0.82 -17.19
CA VAL A 108 8.89 -1.38 -18.56
C VAL A 108 8.26 -2.76 -18.69
N TRP A 109 8.33 -3.57 -17.62
CA TRP A 109 7.75 -4.92 -17.58
C TRP A 109 6.34 -4.96 -16.97
N SER A 110 5.81 -3.81 -16.53
CA SER A 110 4.54 -3.75 -15.78
C SER A 110 3.28 -4.02 -16.61
N SER A 111 3.41 -4.08 -17.93
CA SER A 111 2.30 -4.38 -18.83
C SER A 111 1.93 -5.86 -18.90
N ASP A 112 2.82 -6.76 -18.49
CA ASP A 112 2.55 -8.20 -18.50
C ASP A 112 1.91 -8.63 -17.16
N PRO A 113 0.62 -9.02 -17.14
CA PRO A 113 -0.03 -9.48 -15.92
C PRO A 113 0.59 -10.78 -15.38
N ARG A 114 1.30 -11.58 -16.20
CA ARG A 114 1.90 -12.85 -15.76
C ARG A 114 3.04 -12.65 -14.76
N MET A 115 3.67 -11.48 -14.74
CA MET A 115 4.86 -11.20 -13.94
C MET A 115 4.50 -10.83 -12.50
N ALA A 116 4.22 -11.82 -11.65
CA ALA A 116 3.82 -11.61 -10.25
C ALA A 116 4.85 -10.77 -9.46
N LEU A 117 6.16 -10.99 -9.68
CA LEU A 117 7.21 -10.22 -9.02
C LEU A 117 7.15 -8.73 -9.39
N VAL A 118 6.97 -8.42 -10.67
CA VAL A 118 6.88 -7.03 -11.16
C VAL A 118 5.64 -6.34 -10.57
N ASN A 119 4.50 -7.04 -10.57
CA ASN A 119 3.27 -6.57 -9.95
C ASN A 119 3.43 -6.30 -8.45
N PHE A 120 4.10 -7.21 -7.75
CA PHE A 120 4.38 -7.10 -6.33
C PHE A 120 5.31 -5.91 -6.02
N ILE A 121 6.43 -5.79 -6.74
CA ILE A 121 7.37 -4.67 -6.59
C ILE A 121 6.68 -3.34 -6.87
N ASN A 122 5.86 -3.25 -7.92
CA ASN A 122 5.13 -2.00 -8.22
C ASN A 122 4.15 -1.61 -7.12
N LEU A 123 3.43 -2.59 -6.55
CA LEU A 123 2.48 -2.32 -5.47
C LEU A 123 3.20 -1.88 -4.18
N ILE A 124 4.21 -2.64 -3.74
CA ILE A 124 4.99 -2.29 -2.54
C ILE A 124 5.79 -1.00 -2.75
N GLY A 125 6.31 -0.77 -3.94
CA GLY A 125 6.97 0.47 -4.32
C GLY A 125 6.02 1.66 -4.23
N GLY A 126 4.79 1.53 -4.74
CA GLY A 126 3.76 2.55 -4.62
C GLY A 126 3.45 2.93 -3.16
N LEU A 127 3.28 1.93 -2.29
CA LEU A 127 3.15 2.12 -0.83
C LEU A 127 4.37 2.84 -0.24
N GLY A 128 5.56 2.51 -0.74
CA GLY A 128 6.82 3.18 -0.42
C GLY A 128 6.84 4.66 -0.82
N LEU A 129 6.29 5.03 -1.99
CA LEU A 129 6.21 6.43 -2.43
C LEU A 129 5.41 7.28 -1.45
N VAL A 130 4.22 6.80 -1.04
CA VAL A 130 3.36 7.47 -0.05
C VAL A 130 4.07 7.54 1.30
N THR A 131 4.66 6.43 1.75
CA THR A 131 5.33 6.35 3.05
C THR A 131 6.54 7.29 3.13
N PHE A 132 7.43 7.28 2.13
CA PHE A 132 8.64 8.10 2.17
C PHE A 132 8.33 9.59 2.00
N SER A 133 7.44 9.97 1.09
CA SER A 133 7.02 11.38 0.92
C SER A 133 6.37 11.91 2.21
N TRP A 134 5.51 11.12 2.86
CA TRP A 134 4.93 11.48 4.14
C TRP A 134 5.96 11.58 5.27
N ARG A 135 6.95 10.67 5.30
CA ARG A 135 8.05 10.73 6.28
C ARG A 135 8.92 11.98 6.11
N VAL A 136 9.09 12.49 4.88
CA VAL A 136 9.72 13.80 4.67
C VAL A 136 8.86 14.91 5.28
N ALA A 137 7.53 14.88 5.03
CA ALA A 137 6.61 15.90 5.52
C ALA A 137 6.61 16.02 7.05
N ILE A 138 6.51 14.90 7.77
CA ILE A 138 6.53 14.90 9.24
C ILE A 138 7.92 15.24 9.80
N SER A 139 9.00 14.81 9.13
CA SER A 139 10.37 15.13 9.57
C SER A 139 10.77 16.60 9.32
N ALA A 140 10.04 17.30 8.46
CA ALA A 140 10.22 18.72 8.20
C ALA A 140 9.40 19.62 9.15
N GLU A 141 8.58 19.04 10.03
CA GLU A 141 7.85 19.81 11.04
C GLU A 141 8.81 20.32 12.13
N PRO A 142 8.72 21.61 12.55
CA PRO A 142 9.60 22.15 13.58
C PRO A 142 9.47 21.35 14.88
N SER A 143 10.61 20.94 15.44
CA SER A 143 10.71 20.13 16.65
C SER A 143 9.84 20.69 17.77
N ARG A 144 8.74 20.02 18.09
CA ARG A 144 8.04 20.24 19.36
C ARG A 144 8.59 19.21 20.34
N LEU A 145 8.98 19.68 21.53
CA LEU A 145 9.58 18.90 22.61
C LEU A 145 9.01 17.46 22.68
N VAL A 146 9.89 16.47 22.65
CA VAL A 146 9.51 15.06 22.75
C VAL A 146 9.05 14.76 24.18
N VAL A 147 7.86 14.19 24.35
CA VAL A 147 7.44 13.62 25.63
C VAL A 147 7.94 12.18 25.69
N ARG A 148 8.73 11.84 26.73
CA ARG A 148 9.16 10.48 27.02
C ARG A 148 7.93 9.62 27.36
N GLY A 149 7.55 8.68 26.50
CA GLY A 149 6.48 7.72 26.75
C GLY A 149 6.97 6.27 26.79
N ALA A 150 6.62 5.54 27.84
CA ALA A 150 6.74 4.08 27.90
C ALA A 150 5.69 3.45 26.97
N GLY A 151 6.11 2.67 25.97
CA GLY A 151 5.19 2.07 24.98
C GLY A 151 5.73 1.92 23.55
N GLY A 152 6.96 2.37 23.28
CA GLY A 152 7.54 2.37 21.93
C GLY A 152 7.74 0.98 21.29
N TRP A 153 7.85 -0.11 22.08
CA TRP A 153 8.02 -1.45 21.50
C TRP A 153 6.71 -1.99 20.91
N ILE A 154 5.57 -1.80 21.58
CA ILE A 154 4.25 -2.22 21.08
C ILE A 154 3.94 -1.48 19.77
N CYS A 155 4.27 -0.19 19.69
CA CYS A 155 4.10 0.59 18.46
C CYS A 155 4.93 0.02 17.29
N ARG A 156 6.17 -0.43 17.56
CA ARG A 156 7.05 -1.05 16.55
C ARG A 156 6.52 -2.41 16.11
N VAL A 157 6.03 -3.23 17.04
CA VAL A 157 5.42 -4.51 16.73
C VAL A 157 4.14 -4.30 15.91
N ALA A 158 3.27 -3.37 16.30
CA ALA A 158 2.05 -3.04 15.56
C ALA A 158 2.37 -2.60 14.12
N LEU A 159 3.38 -1.75 13.92
CA LEU A 159 3.82 -1.38 12.57
C LEU A 159 4.40 -2.57 11.79
N ALA A 160 5.19 -3.42 12.42
CA ALA A 160 5.77 -4.59 11.77
C ALA A 160 4.67 -5.55 11.29
N ILE A 161 3.68 -5.82 12.14
CA ILE A 161 2.53 -6.67 11.77
C ILE A 161 1.66 -6.00 10.70
N LEU A 162 1.41 -4.69 10.77
CA LEU A 162 0.72 -3.95 9.70
C LEU A 162 1.50 -4.05 8.37
N THR A 163 2.81 -3.87 8.40
CA THR A 163 3.67 -3.98 7.22
C THR A 163 3.56 -5.38 6.63
N LEU A 164 3.68 -6.43 7.45
CA LEU A 164 3.52 -7.81 7.02
C LEU A 164 2.13 -8.05 6.41
N THR A 165 1.07 -7.52 7.02
CA THR A 165 -0.31 -7.62 6.52
C THR A 165 -0.43 -7.04 5.12
N VAL A 166 0.15 -5.86 4.90
CA VAL A 166 0.17 -5.19 3.59
C VAL A 166 1.02 -5.95 2.58
N LEU A 167 2.15 -6.54 2.98
CA LEU A 167 2.94 -7.41 2.10
C LEU A 167 2.14 -8.63 1.65
N ILE A 168 1.47 -9.32 2.57
CA ILE A 168 0.66 -10.50 2.22
C ILE A 168 -0.53 -10.10 1.33
N GLY A 169 -1.24 -9.01 1.65
CA GLY A 169 -2.31 -8.48 0.81
C GLY A 169 -1.83 -8.06 -0.57
N GLY A 170 -0.63 -7.48 -0.64
CA GLY A 170 0.03 -7.16 -1.89
C GLY A 170 0.36 -8.38 -2.75
N LEU A 171 0.69 -9.51 -2.11
CA LEU A 171 0.92 -10.77 -2.81
C LEU A 171 -0.38 -11.39 -3.36
N ILE A 172 -1.50 -11.27 -2.63
CA ILE A 172 -2.83 -11.63 -3.15
C ILE A 172 -3.13 -10.84 -4.44
N GLY A 173 -2.91 -9.53 -4.40
CA GLY A 173 -3.14 -8.65 -5.55
C GLY A 173 -2.18 -8.91 -6.73
N ALA A 174 -0.90 -9.18 -6.44
CA ALA A 174 0.12 -9.44 -7.47
C ALA A 174 -0.05 -10.79 -8.18
N ARG A 175 -0.68 -11.76 -7.50
CA ARG A 175 -0.98 -13.09 -8.03
C ARG A 175 -2.43 -13.23 -8.55
N TYR A 176 -3.20 -12.15 -8.56
CA TYR A 176 -4.63 -12.14 -8.92
C TYR A 176 -5.42 -13.23 -8.19
N ALA A 177 -5.14 -13.42 -6.91
CA ALA A 177 -5.73 -14.50 -6.10
C ALA A 177 -7.01 -14.10 -5.37
N ALA A 178 -7.68 -13.02 -5.79
CA ALA A 178 -8.87 -12.49 -5.13
C ALA A 178 -10.01 -13.54 -5.06
N SER A 179 -10.28 -14.22 -6.17
CA SER A 179 -11.33 -15.24 -6.31
C SER A 179 -11.09 -16.54 -5.54
N ALA A 180 -9.88 -16.75 -4.98
CA ALA A 180 -9.59 -17.96 -4.23
C ALA A 180 -10.45 -18.10 -2.96
N CYS A 181 -10.91 -16.98 -2.39
CA CYS A 181 -11.61 -16.96 -1.12
C CYS A 181 -12.82 -16.01 -1.11
N GLY A 182 -14.01 -16.54 -1.37
CA GLY A 182 -15.24 -15.75 -1.52
C GLY A 182 -16.10 -15.58 -0.25
N THR A 183 -15.79 -16.22 0.86
CA THR A 183 -16.57 -16.14 2.12
C THR A 183 -15.80 -15.42 3.22
N LEU A 184 -16.51 -14.99 4.26
CA LEU A 184 -15.97 -14.40 5.50
C LEU A 184 -16.74 -14.98 6.70
N PRO A 185 -16.10 -15.22 7.86
CA PRO A 185 -14.67 -15.01 8.15
C PRO A 185 -13.76 -16.16 7.66
N ASP A 186 -14.36 -17.32 7.40
CA ASP A 186 -13.70 -18.52 6.88
C ASP A 186 -13.43 -18.43 5.37
N CYS A 187 -12.83 -19.47 4.81
CA CYS A 187 -12.62 -19.60 3.38
C CYS A 187 -13.29 -20.87 2.85
N GLN A 188 -14.58 -20.78 2.53
CA GLN A 188 -15.42 -21.88 2.04
C GLN A 188 -15.35 -23.13 2.94
N GLY A 189 -15.52 -22.94 4.25
CA GLY A 189 -15.40 -23.99 5.26
C GLY A 189 -13.99 -24.19 5.81
N THR A 190 -12.96 -23.61 5.18
CA THR A 190 -11.56 -23.70 5.65
C THR A 190 -11.23 -22.55 6.58
N TRP A 191 -10.81 -22.86 7.81
CA TRP A 191 -10.41 -21.86 8.80
C TRP A 191 -8.89 -21.71 8.91
N TRP A 192 -8.11 -22.77 8.66
CA TRP A 192 -6.66 -22.73 8.84
C TRP A 192 -5.91 -22.84 7.51
N PRO A 193 -4.89 -22.00 7.24
CA PRO A 193 -4.12 -22.09 6.00
C PRO A 193 -3.34 -23.41 5.93
N THR A 194 -3.67 -24.26 4.96
CA THR A 194 -2.87 -25.44 4.64
C THR A 194 -1.72 -25.05 3.72
N MET A 195 -0.53 -24.91 4.29
CA MET A 195 0.68 -24.55 3.55
C MET A 195 1.29 -25.78 2.87
N GLN A 196 0.88 -26.08 1.64
CA GLN A 196 1.57 -27.07 0.81
C GLN A 196 2.88 -26.47 0.27
N GLY A 197 3.92 -26.48 1.12
CA GLY A 197 5.30 -26.16 0.72
C GLY A 197 5.66 -24.67 0.58
N GLY A 198 4.87 -23.75 1.13
CA GLY A 198 5.22 -22.31 1.15
C GLY A 198 5.20 -21.59 -0.21
N SER A 199 5.05 -22.33 -1.32
CA SER A 199 4.97 -21.87 -2.71
C SER A 199 4.07 -20.64 -2.89
N ALA A 200 2.99 -20.55 -2.12
CA ALA A 200 2.06 -19.43 -2.13
C ALA A 200 2.69 -18.06 -1.82
N LEU A 201 3.75 -18.05 -0.98
CA LEU A 201 4.46 -16.85 -0.53
C LEU A 201 5.57 -16.40 -1.50
N HIS A 202 5.88 -17.17 -2.54
CA HIS A 202 6.94 -16.84 -3.48
C HIS A 202 6.43 -15.88 -4.58
N PRO A 203 7.00 -14.67 -4.71
CA PRO A 203 6.60 -13.74 -5.77
C PRO A 203 7.23 -14.08 -7.14
N PHE A 204 8.21 -15.00 -7.20
CA PHE A 204 8.98 -15.35 -8.40
C PHE A 204 8.25 -16.33 -9.33
N VAL A 205 6.93 -16.17 -9.47
CA VAL A 205 6.09 -17.04 -10.30
C VAL A 205 5.61 -16.30 -11.54
N VAL A 206 5.63 -16.99 -12.67
CA VAL A 206 4.95 -16.55 -13.89
C VAL A 206 3.56 -17.17 -13.90
N LEU A 207 2.52 -16.34 -13.90
CA LEU A 207 1.14 -16.80 -13.77
C LEU A 207 0.60 -17.31 -15.11
N SER A 208 -0.02 -18.48 -15.08
CA SER A 208 -0.79 -19.03 -16.22
C SER A 208 -2.26 -18.59 -16.19
N GLY A 209 -2.75 -18.06 -15.06
CA GLY A 209 -4.13 -17.68 -14.82
C GLY A 209 -4.29 -17.04 -13.42
N PRO A 210 -5.45 -16.44 -13.10
CA PRO A 210 -5.77 -16.03 -11.74
C PRO A 210 -6.04 -17.26 -10.88
N ALA A 211 -5.94 -17.12 -9.55
CA ALA A 211 -6.19 -18.26 -8.67
C ALA A 211 -7.68 -18.63 -8.64
N GLY A 212 -7.98 -19.91 -8.85
CA GLY A 212 -9.35 -20.43 -8.85
C GLY A 212 -9.98 -20.47 -7.46
N PRO A 213 -11.32 -20.52 -7.35
CA PRO A 213 -12.00 -20.72 -6.07
C PRO A 213 -11.47 -21.96 -5.33
N GLY A 214 -11.10 -21.81 -4.06
CA GLY A 214 -10.59 -22.92 -3.24
C GLY A 214 -9.15 -23.34 -3.53
N GLU A 215 -8.43 -22.68 -4.44
CA GLU A 215 -7.03 -23.00 -4.71
C GLU A 215 -6.17 -22.80 -3.45
N ALA A 216 -5.50 -23.86 -2.99
CA ALA A 216 -4.83 -23.91 -1.69
C ALA A 216 -3.87 -22.75 -1.44
N GLY A 217 -3.10 -22.33 -2.47
CA GLY A 217 -2.17 -21.21 -2.36
C GLY A 217 -2.88 -19.87 -2.15
N GLY A 218 -3.96 -19.61 -2.88
CA GLY A 218 -4.77 -18.40 -2.71
C GLY A 218 -5.50 -18.39 -1.36
N VAL A 219 -6.12 -19.50 -0.98
CA VAL A 219 -6.78 -19.69 0.33
C VAL A 219 -5.80 -19.39 1.47
N ALA A 220 -4.58 -19.93 1.40
CA ALA A 220 -3.56 -19.70 2.42
C ALA A 220 -3.18 -18.22 2.54
N LEU A 221 -2.99 -17.51 1.42
CA LEU A 221 -2.70 -16.07 1.44
C LEU A 221 -3.83 -15.26 2.07
N HIS A 222 -5.08 -15.55 1.72
CA HIS A 222 -6.24 -14.85 2.29
C HIS A 222 -6.36 -15.05 3.80
N LEU A 223 -6.24 -16.29 4.29
CA LEU A 223 -6.31 -16.58 5.72
C LEU A 223 -5.14 -15.92 6.47
N LEU A 224 -3.91 -16.01 5.96
CA LEU A 224 -2.75 -15.32 6.54
C LEU A 224 -2.95 -13.81 6.59
N HIS A 225 -3.47 -13.21 5.51
CA HIS A 225 -3.77 -11.78 5.47
C HIS A 225 -4.84 -11.39 6.50
N ARG A 226 -5.95 -12.15 6.60
CA ARG A 226 -7.04 -11.88 7.56
C ARG A 226 -6.57 -11.97 9.01
N TYR A 227 -5.81 -13.00 9.36
CA TYR A 227 -5.27 -13.15 10.71
C TYR A 227 -4.24 -12.07 11.05
N ALA A 228 -3.34 -11.75 10.12
CA ALA A 228 -2.39 -10.66 10.30
C ALA A 228 -3.11 -9.30 10.41
N ALA A 229 -4.17 -9.07 9.62
CA ALA A 229 -4.98 -7.86 9.66
C ALA A 229 -5.74 -7.72 10.98
N ALA A 230 -6.35 -8.79 11.49
CA ALA A 230 -7.02 -8.79 12.79
C ALA A 230 -6.02 -8.47 13.92
N LEU A 231 -4.85 -9.09 13.91
CA LEU A 231 -3.78 -8.81 14.88
C LEU A 231 -3.27 -7.36 14.77
N ALA A 232 -3.02 -6.87 13.55
CA ALA A 232 -2.62 -5.49 13.29
C ALA A 232 -3.67 -4.51 13.81
N ALA A 233 -4.95 -4.77 13.55
CA ALA A 233 -6.07 -3.93 13.96
C ALA A 233 -6.17 -3.86 15.49
N VAL A 234 -6.10 -5.00 16.19
CA VAL A 234 -6.11 -5.03 17.67
C VAL A 234 -4.93 -4.25 18.25
N LEU A 235 -3.70 -4.51 17.75
CA LEU A 235 -2.50 -3.83 18.26
C LEU A 235 -2.55 -2.32 18.01
N LEU A 236 -2.94 -1.90 16.80
CA LEU A 236 -3.05 -0.48 16.47
C LEU A 236 -4.20 0.20 17.21
N PHE A 237 -5.32 -0.49 17.42
CA PHE A 237 -6.43 0.01 18.23
C PHE A 237 -5.99 0.29 19.67
N VAL A 238 -5.34 -0.68 20.32
CA VAL A 238 -4.81 -0.50 21.69
C VAL A 238 -3.79 0.64 21.76
N VAL A 239 -2.87 0.71 20.80
CA VAL A 239 -1.85 1.78 20.73
C VAL A 239 -2.51 3.14 20.52
N ALA A 240 -3.43 3.25 19.56
CA ALA A 240 -4.13 4.49 19.26
C ALA A 240 -5.00 4.93 20.45
N LEU A 241 -5.65 3.99 21.15
CA LEU A 241 -6.41 4.32 22.35
C LEU A 241 -5.52 4.90 23.44
N ARG A 242 -4.40 4.25 23.77
CA ARG A 242 -3.48 4.77 24.78
C ARG A 242 -2.92 6.14 24.41
N LEU A 243 -2.65 6.38 23.13
CA LEU A 243 -2.07 7.62 22.64
C LEU A 243 -3.11 8.72 22.36
N HIS A 244 -4.41 8.41 22.33
CA HIS A 244 -5.46 9.43 22.17
C HIS A 244 -5.47 10.42 23.33
N ALA A 245 -5.04 9.97 24.52
CA ALA A 245 -4.96 10.79 25.73
C ALA A 245 -3.80 11.79 25.68
N VAL A 246 -2.82 11.58 24.80
CA VAL A 246 -1.66 12.46 24.64
C VAL A 246 -2.01 13.57 23.62
N PRO A 247 -2.08 14.87 24.01
CA PRO A 247 -2.56 15.94 23.12
C PRO A 247 -1.81 16.04 21.79
N ARG A 248 -0.50 15.76 21.78
CA ARG A 248 0.34 15.76 20.57
C ARG A 248 0.03 14.58 19.63
N ALA A 249 -0.32 13.41 20.17
CA ALA A 249 -0.59 12.21 19.38
C ALA A 249 -2.08 12.03 19.06
N ARG A 250 -2.98 12.74 19.75
CA ARG A 250 -4.45 12.60 19.63
C ARG A 250 -4.95 12.64 18.20
N LYS A 251 -4.51 13.61 17.39
CA LYS A 251 -4.92 13.70 15.98
C LYS A 251 -4.48 12.47 15.18
N ALA A 252 -3.22 12.05 15.31
CA ALA A 252 -2.70 10.88 14.63
C ALA A 252 -3.41 9.59 15.09
N ALA A 253 -3.70 9.46 16.38
CA ALA A 253 -4.43 8.33 16.95
C ALA A 253 -5.86 8.23 16.39
N LEU A 254 -6.60 9.34 16.34
CA LEU A 254 -7.95 9.38 15.78
C LEU A 254 -7.96 9.04 14.28
N VAL A 255 -6.98 9.53 13.51
CA VAL A 255 -6.84 9.18 12.09
C VAL A 255 -6.56 7.69 11.91
N VAL A 256 -5.68 7.09 12.74
CA VAL A 256 -5.43 5.64 12.70
C VAL A 256 -6.71 4.85 13.02
N LEU A 257 -7.47 5.24 14.05
CA LEU A 257 -8.74 4.58 14.39
C LEU A 257 -9.76 4.66 13.24
N ALA A 258 -9.91 5.85 12.64
CA ALA A 258 -10.82 6.04 11.51
C ALA A 258 -10.41 5.18 10.30
N LEU A 259 -9.11 5.15 9.98
CA LEU A 259 -8.58 4.36 8.87
C LEU A 259 -8.66 2.85 9.14
N LEU A 260 -8.50 2.39 10.38
CA LEU A 260 -8.71 0.98 10.74
C LEU A 260 -10.15 0.52 10.47
N VAL A 261 -11.13 1.34 10.86
CA VAL A 261 -12.54 1.06 10.60
C VAL A 261 -12.80 1.06 9.10
N LEU A 262 -12.30 2.07 8.38
CA LEU A 262 -12.45 2.17 6.93
C LEU A 262 -11.85 0.95 6.21
N GLU A 263 -10.64 0.54 6.57
CA GLU A 263 -9.96 -0.60 5.96
C GLU A 263 -10.70 -1.93 6.21
N GLY A 264 -11.21 -2.12 7.43
CA GLY A 264 -12.05 -3.28 7.75
C GLY A 264 -13.34 -3.30 6.92
N LEU A 265 -14.02 -2.15 6.80
CA LEU A 265 -15.22 -2.02 5.98
C LEU A 265 -14.94 -2.26 4.50
N LEU A 266 -13.87 -1.68 3.96
CA LEU A 266 -13.45 -1.89 2.56
C LEU A 266 -13.15 -3.37 2.31
N GLY A 267 -12.44 -4.05 3.21
CA GLY A 267 -12.16 -5.48 3.09
C GLY A 267 -13.44 -6.35 3.09
N VAL A 268 -14.40 -6.07 3.99
CA VAL A 268 -15.69 -6.78 4.02
C VAL A 268 -16.49 -6.52 2.74
N LEU A 269 -16.58 -5.26 2.31
CA LEU A 269 -17.33 -4.88 1.11
C LEU A 269 -16.69 -5.46 -0.16
N MET A 270 -15.36 -5.57 -0.22
CA MET A 270 -14.68 -6.22 -1.35
C MET A 270 -15.14 -7.67 -1.51
N VAL A 271 -15.20 -8.45 -0.42
CA VAL A 271 -15.66 -9.84 -0.51
C VAL A 271 -17.15 -9.89 -0.84
N ALA A 272 -17.97 -9.08 -0.17
CA ALA A 272 -19.42 -9.04 -0.39
C ALA A 272 -19.82 -8.63 -1.82
N SER A 273 -19.02 -7.81 -2.48
CA SER A 273 -19.28 -7.35 -3.84
C SER A 273 -18.66 -8.24 -4.93
N GLY A 274 -18.06 -9.39 -4.59
CA GLY A 274 -17.33 -10.21 -5.56
C GLY A 274 -16.06 -9.54 -6.10
N PHE A 275 -15.35 -8.78 -5.28
CA PHE A 275 -14.08 -8.09 -5.57
C PHE A 275 -14.18 -6.98 -6.61
N SER A 276 -15.07 -6.01 -6.37
CA SER A 276 -15.16 -4.81 -7.21
C SER A 276 -13.81 -4.10 -7.33
N ILE A 277 -13.41 -3.78 -8.56
CA ILE A 277 -12.14 -3.08 -8.84
C ILE A 277 -12.03 -1.77 -8.05
N TRP A 278 -13.13 -1.01 -7.92
CA TRP A 278 -13.10 0.27 -7.21
C TRP A 278 -12.86 0.10 -5.72
N LEU A 279 -13.45 -0.93 -5.11
CA LEU A 279 -13.20 -1.25 -3.71
C LEU A 279 -11.77 -1.78 -3.51
N ALA A 280 -11.26 -2.59 -4.44
CA ALA A 280 -9.87 -3.05 -4.41
C ALA A 280 -8.86 -1.89 -4.54
N VAL A 281 -9.14 -0.91 -5.41
CA VAL A 281 -8.34 0.31 -5.52
C VAL A 281 -8.43 1.13 -4.23
N ALA A 282 -9.64 1.33 -3.69
CA ALA A 282 -9.84 2.07 -2.45
C ALA A 282 -9.12 1.42 -1.26
N HIS A 283 -9.16 0.10 -1.15
CA HIS A 283 -8.45 -0.67 -0.11
C HIS A 283 -6.92 -0.52 -0.23
N ASN A 284 -6.36 -0.56 -1.45
CA ASN A 284 -4.94 -0.30 -1.65
C ASN A 284 -4.52 1.12 -1.20
N VAL A 285 -5.35 2.12 -1.51
CA VAL A 285 -5.09 3.52 -1.12
C VAL A 285 -5.22 3.67 0.39
N GLY A 286 -6.28 3.11 1.00
CA GLY A 286 -6.50 3.20 2.43
C GLY A 286 -5.42 2.46 3.24
N ALA A 287 -4.91 1.32 2.76
CA ALA A 287 -3.74 0.65 3.32
C ALA A 287 -2.49 1.56 3.31
N ALA A 288 -2.25 2.29 2.21
CA ALA A 288 -1.15 3.26 2.13
C ALA A 288 -1.33 4.43 3.11
N LEU A 289 -2.56 4.94 3.25
CA LEU A 289 -2.90 5.99 4.20
C LEU A 289 -2.75 5.51 5.66
N LEU A 290 -3.16 4.27 5.95
CA LEU A 290 -3.03 3.67 7.28
C LEU A 290 -1.56 3.49 7.67
N LEU A 291 -0.71 3.03 6.75
CA LEU A 291 0.74 2.98 6.96
C LEU A 291 1.35 4.36 7.24
N ALA A 292 0.95 5.38 6.47
CA ALA A 292 1.40 6.76 6.67
C ALA A 292 0.92 7.33 8.02
N ALA A 293 -0.34 7.07 8.40
CA ALA A 293 -0.92 7.48 9.68
C ALA A 293 -0.24 6.78 10.87
N ALA A 294 0.05 5.48 10.76
CA ALA A 294 0.82 4.74 11.76
C ALA A 294 2.23 5.32 11.92
N ALA A 295 2.88 5.74 10.83
CA ALA A 295 4.16 6.43 10.88
C ALA A 295 4.09 7.78 11.63
N SER A 296 3.02 8.56 11.42
CA SER A 296 2.76 9.80 12.20
C SER A 296 2.59 9.51 13.69
N LEU A 297 1.82 8.47 14.03
CA LEU A 297 1.55 8.09 15.40
C LEU A 297 2.85 7.71 16.13
N MET A 298 3.71 6.91 15.49
CA MET A 298 5.04 6.60 16.02
C MET A 298 5.94 7.84 16.13
N HIS A 299 5.92 8.72 15.13
CA HIS A 299 6.73 9.94 15.16
C HIS A 299 6.35 10.84 16.34
N SER A 300 5.07 10.88 16.70
CA SER A 300 4.53 11.65 17.83
C SER A 300 5.00 11.15 19.20
N VAL A 301 5.53 9.93 19.29
CA VAL A 301 5.95 9.24 20.53
C VAL A 301 7.46 8.95 20.53
N ARG A 302 8.16 9.25 19.43
CA ARG A 302 9.57 8.92 19.27
C ARG A 302 10.41 9.84 20.16
N LYS A 303 11.25 9.22 21.00
CA LYS A 303 12.22 9.80 21.95
C LYS A 303 13.09 10.89 21.33
#